data_AF-A0A7V9JNG2-F1
#
_entry.id   AF-A0A7V9JNG2-F1
#
_cell.length_a   1.000
_cell.length_b   1.000
_cell.length_c   1.000
_cell.angle_alpha   90.00
_cell.angle_beta   90.00
_cell.angle_gamma   90.00
#
_symmetry.space_group_name_H-M   'P 1'
#
loop_
_entity.id
_entity.type
_entity.pdbx_description
1 polymer ?
#
loop_
_entity_poly.entity_id
_entity_poly.type
_entity_poly.pdbx_seq_one_letter_code
_entity_poly.pdbx_strand_id
1 'polypeptide(L)'
;MLGAFPLPGKDLWRLMAPAPDNASDARRTQEAQNLLTHILHERSGCPLSAVRGSEWTSTFRIHRRLANRFRQGRMLLAGDAAHVHSLAGGQGMNTGVGDAENLAWKLSLVVHGHADPALLDSYEAERRPIATEVLRSTSALTEMVLGYTRLARALRDHVFVRSHGQPSPTALDTWLTGILRHGCLQGQTCAAVGS
;
A
#
# COMPACT_ATOMS: atom_id res chain seq x y z
N MET A 1 -11.13 0.53 7.60
CA MET A 1 -10.75 0.14 6.23
C MET A 1 -9.93 -1.14 6.26
N LEU A 2 -10.35 -2.19 5.55
CA LEU A 2 -9.64 -3.47 5.40
C LEU A 2 -9.55 -3.71 3.89
N GLY A 3 -8.34 -3.95 3.38
CA GLY A 3 -8.10 -4.42 2.02
C GLY A 3 -7.80 -5.91 2.04
N ALA A 4 -8.41 -6.67 1.14
CA ALA A 4 -8.16 -8.10 0.95
C ALA A 4 -8.04 -8.38 -0.55
N PHE A 5 -6.89 -8.90 -0.97
CA PHE A 5 -6.58 -9.15 -2.38
C PHE A 5 -6.12 -10.59 -2.57
N PRO A 6 -6.75 -11.39 -3.46
CA PRO A 6 -6.28 -12.74 -3.74
C PRO A 6 -4.93 -12.67 -4.48
N LEU A 7 -4.01 -13.56 -4.13
CA LEU A 7 -2.73 -13.73 -4.81
C LEU A 7 -2.76 -14.98 -5.70
N PRO A 8 -1.89 -15.07 -6.72
CA PRO A 8 -1.73 -16.29 -7.50
C PRO A 8 -1.36 -17.49 -6.60
N GLY A 9 -2.11 -18.57 -6.72
CA GLY A 9 -2.04 -19.72 -5.81
C GLY A 9 -3.39 -19.94 -5.14
N LYS A 10 -3.86 -21.19 -5.10
CA LYS A 10 -5.10 -21.52 -4.38
C LYS A 10 -4.81 -21.29 -2.89
N ASP A 11 -5.47 -20.31 -2.28
CA ASP A 11 -5.48 -19.99 -0.84
C ASP A 11 -4.51 -18.91 -0.31
N LEU A 12 -3.85 -18.12 -1.18
CA LEU A 12 -3.05 -16.97 -0.74
C LEU A 12 -3.79 -15.65 -0.88
N TRP A 13 -3.76 -14.86 0.18
CA TRP A 13 -4.42 -13.56 0.26
C TRP A 13 -3.49 -12.51 0.86
N ARG A 14 -3.52 -11.30 0.31
CA ARG A 14 -2.88 -10.12 0.88
C ARG A 14 -3.90 -9.31 1.65
N LEU A 15 -3.73 -9.27 2.97
CA LEU A 15 -4.57 -8.48 3.87
C LEU A 15 -3.83 -7.19 4.28
N MET A 16 -4.55 -6.07 4.33
CA MET A 16 -4.01 -4.78 4.77
C MET A 16 -5.05 -4.05 5.64
N ALA A 17 -4.63 -3.61 6.82
CA ALA A 17 -5.47 -2.82 7.71
C ALA A 17 -4.63 -1.78 8.47
N PRO A 18 -5.24 -0.67 8.93
CA PRO A 18 -4.58 0.27 9.83
C PRO A 18 -4.10 -0.44 11.10
N ALA A 19 -2.84 -0.22 11.47
CA ALA A 19 -2.28 -0.65 12.74
C ALA A 19 -2.39 0.48 13.79
N PRO A 20 -2.50 0.16 15.09
CA PRO A 20 -2.46 1.17 16.15
C PRO A 20 -1.07 1.83 16.22
N ASP A 21 -1.01 3.10 16.65
CA ASP A 21 0.19 3.94 16.63
C ASP A 21 1.37 3.40 17.46
N ASN A 22 1.10 2.48 18.39
CA ASN A 22 2.10 1.81 19.25
C ASN A 22 2.60 0.48 18.69
N ALA A 23 2.18 0.06 17.49
CA ALA A 23 2.66 -1.15 16.85
C ALA A 23 4.12 -0.93 16.36
N SER A 24 5.10 -1.38 17.16
CA SER A 24 6.52 -1.32 16.78
C SER A 24 6.96 -2.45 15.83
N ASP A 25 8.01 -2.19 15.05
CA ASP A 25 8.21 -2.66 13.67
C ASP A 25 8.86 -4.04 13.44
N ALA A 26 9.06 -4.93 14.42
CA ALA A 26 9.93 -6.10 14.13
C ALA A 26 9.67 -7.48 14.75
N ARG A 27 8.68 -7.73 15.62
CA ARG A 27 8.49 -9.09 16.19
C ARG A 27 7.03 -9.47 16.48
N ARG A 28 6.16 -9.32 15.48
CA ARG A 28 4.70 -9.42 15.66
C ARG A 28 4.00 -10.23 14.58
N THR A 29 4.59 -11.28 13.99
CA THR A 29 3.87 -12.09 12.99
C THR A 29 2.54 -12.60 13.55
N GLN A 30 2.56 -13.15 14.78
CA GLN A 30 1.34 -13.63 15.43
C GLN A 30 0.40 -12.50 15.88
N GLU A 31 0.91 -11.41 16.46
CA GLU A 31 0.07 -10.29 16.90
C GLU A 31 -0.60 -9.57 15.72
N ALA A 32 0.14 -9.35 14.63
CA ALA A 32 -0.38 -8.75 13.42
C ALA A 32 -1.34 -9.69 12.70
N GLN A 33 -1.07 -11.00 12.66
CA GLN A 33 -2.04 -11.99 12.20
C GLN A 33 -3.32 -11.94 13.04
N ASN A 34 -3.22 -11.97 14.38
CA ASN A 34 -4.37 -11.89 15.27
C ASN A 34 -5.18 -10.60 15.06
N LEU A 35 -4.49 -9.47 14.91
CA LEU A 35 -5.12 -8.18 14.61
C LEU A 35 -5.86 -8.23 13.26
N LEU A 36 -5.23 -8.75 12.21
CA LEU A 36 -5.84 -8.87 10.89
C LEU A 36 -7.04 -9.83 10.92
N THR A 37 -6.92 -10.97 11.60
CA THR A 37 -8.00 -11.94 11.80
C THR A 37 -9.17 -11.30 12.53
N HIS A 38 -8.91 -10.54 13.58
CA HIS A 38 -9.95 -9.85 14.35
C HIS A 38 -10.64 -8.78 13.50
N ILE A 39 -9.87 -7.92 12.81
CA ILE A 39 -10.42 -6.91 11.92
C ILE A 39 -11.21 -7.53 10.75
N LEU A 40 -10.78 -8.68 10.24
CA LEU A 40 -11.50 -9.44 9.22
C LEU A 40 -12.84 -9.92 9.78
N HIS A 41 -12.82 -10.65 10.91
CA HIS A 41 -14.03 -11.14 11.55
C HIS A 41 -15.03 -10.03 11.86
N GLU A 42 -14.59 -8.94 12.49
CA GLU A 42 -15.44 -7.79 12.84
C GLU A 42 -16.10 -7.14 11.62
N ARG A 43 -15.44 -7.17 10.45
CA ARG A 43 -15.91 -6.42 9.27
C ARG A 43 -16.57 -7.26 8.19
N SER A 44 -16.24 -8.54 8.08
CA SER A 44 -16.81 -9.45 7.08
C SER A 44 -17.67 -10.55 7.69
N GLY A 45 -17.64 -10.75 9.01
CA GLY A 45 -18.31 -11.88 9.67
C GLY A 45 -17.63 -13.23 9.42
N CYS A 46 -16.46 -13.27 8.79
CA CYS A 46 -15.70 -14.49 8.59
C CYS A 46 -15.27 -15.07 9.95
N PRO A 47 -15.29 -16.41 10.12
CA PRO A 47 -14.86 -17.02 11.36
C PRO A 47 -13.38 -16.70 11.65
N LEU A 48 -13.01 -16.65 12.93
CA LEU A 48 -11.62 -16.41 13.35
C LEU A 48 -10.64 -17.46 12.79
N SER A 49 -11.14 -18.63 12.38
CA SER A 49 -10.36 -19.70 11.72
C SER A 49 -10.09 -19.45 10.23
N ALA A 50 -10.64 -18.40 9.62
CA ALA A 50 -10.49 -18.12 8.19
C ALA A 50 -9.02 -17.82 7.80
N VAL A 51 -8.25 -17.20 8.68
CA VAL A 51 -6.81 -16.96 8.48
C VAL A 51 -6.03 -18.10 9.10
N ARG A 52 -5.62 -19.06 8.26
CA ARG A 52 -4.95 -20.30 8.68
C ARG A 52 -3.47 -20.11 9.04
N GLY A 53 -2.81 -19.10 8.47
CA GLY A 53 -1.40 -18.82 8.68
C GLY A 53 -0.97 -17.57 7.92
N SER A 54 0.28 -17.16 8.14
CA SER A 54 0.88 -16.02 7.45
C SER A 54 2.26 -16.41 6.92
N GLU A 55 2.43 -16.31 5.60
CA GLU A 55 3.74 -16.46 4.94
C GLU A 55 4.66 -15.27 5.23
N TRP A 56 4.08 -14.06 5.30
CA TRP A 56 4.82 -12.83 5.56
C TRP A 56 3.94 -11.78 6.20
N THR A 57 4.49 -11.08 7.18
CA THR A 57 3.83 -9.94 7.81
C THR A 57 4.80 -8.78 7.94
N SER A 58 4.32 -7.58 7.66
CA SER A 58 5.04 -6.35 7.85
C SER A 58 4.10 -5.28 8.35
N THR A 59 4.56 -4.55 9.35
CA THR A 59 4.05 -3.23 9.67
C THR A 59 4.89 -2.22 8.91
N PHE A 60 4.25 -1.16 8.43
CA PHE A 60 4.95 -0.05 7.81
C PHE A 60 4.35 1.24 8.33
N ARG A 61 5.23 2.18 8.68
CA ARG A 61 4.81 3.52 9.07
C ARG A 61 4.92 4.45 7.87
N ILE A 62 3.84 5.18 7.61
CA ILE A 62 3.81 6.15 6.52
C ILE A 62 4.66 7.35 6.93
N HIS A 63 5.83 7.45 6.31
CA HIS A 63 6.75 8.57 6.46
C HIS A 63 6.72 9.45 5.23
N ARG A 64 6.86 10.76 5.45
CA ARG A 64 7.03 11.75 4.38
C ARG A 64 8.34 12.47 4.62
N ARG A 65 9.33 12.18 3.80
CA ARG A 65 10.68 12.73 3.91
C ARG A 65 11.24 13.00 2.53
N LEU A 66 11.98 14.09 2.40
CA LEU A 66 12.69 14.47 1.19
C LEU A 66 14.11 14.87 1.61
N ALA A 67 15.12 14.34 0.93
CA ALA A 67 16.50 14.72 1.15
C ALA A 67 16.72 16.19 0.77
N ASN A 68 17.51 16.90 1.57
CA ASN A 68 17.82 18.31 1.32
C ASN A 68 18.64 18.52 0.04
N ARG A 69 19.40 17.51 -0.38
CA ARG A 69 20.18 17.44 -1.62
C ARG A 69 20.17 16.00 -2.11
N PHE A 70 20.11 15.82 -3.42
CA PHE A 70 20.21 14.51 -4.07
C PHE A 70 21.65 14.23 -4.50
N ARG A 71 22.51 15.26 -4.57
CA ARG A 71 23.94 15.13 -4.85
C ARG A 71 24.79 15.93 -3.87
N GLN A 72 25.90 15.32 -3.46
CA GLN A 72 27.01 16.00 -2.80
C GLN A 72 28.34 15.47 -3.34
N GLY A 73 28.96 16.23 -4.24
CA GLY A 73 30.18 15.81 -4.93
C GLY A 73 29.97 14.53 -5.74
N ARG A 74 30.57 13.43 -5.28
CA ARG A 74 30.45 12.10 -5.91
C ARG A 74 29.38 11.20 -5.27
N MET A 75 28.72 11.68 -4.22
CA MET A 75 27.64 10.95 -3.55
C MET A 75 26.31 11.36 -4.16
N LEU A 76 25.48 10.39 -4.54
CA LEU A 76 24.16 10.61 -5.11
C LEU A 76 23.12 9.75 -4.36
N LEU A 77 21.91 10.29 -4.21
CA LEU A 77 20.76 9.62 -3.62
C LEU A 77 19.68 9.42 -4.68
N ALA A 78 19.00 8.27 -4.66
CA ALA A 78 17.88 7.95 -5.54
C ALA A 78 16.84 7.08 -4.80
N GLY A 79 15.58 7.11 -5.26
CA GLY A 79 14.49 6.34 -4.66
C GLY A 79 14.28 6.66 -3.18
N ASP A 80 14.00 5.63 -2.37
CA ASP A 80 13.68 5.78 -0.94
C ASP A 80 14.80 6.46 -0.12
N ALA A 81 16.04 6.44 -0.59
CA ALA A 81 17.14 7.16 0.05
C ALA A 81 17.06 8.69 -0.18
N ALA A 82 16.47 9.11 -1.31
CA ALA A 82 16.28 10.52 -1.66
C ALA A 82 14.91 11.04 -1.23
N HIS A 83 13.86 10.22 -1.28
CA HIS A 83 12.51 10.61 -0.90
C HIS A 83 11.69 9.40 -0.45
N VAL A 84 10.93 9.56 0.63
CA VAL A 84 9.96 8.58 1.11
C VAL A 84 8.61 9.26 1.14
N HIS A 85 7.62 8.68 0.47
CA HIS A 85 6.26 9.18 0.42
C HIS A 85 5.23 8.08 0.73
N SER A 86 4.01 8.51 1.03
CA SER A 86 2.92 7.60 1.43
C SER A 86 2.61 6.59 0.31
N LEU A 87 2.42 5.34 0.70
CA LEU A 87 2.10 4.20 -0.18
C LEU A 87 0.76 4.33 -0.93
N ALA A 88 0.01 5.42 -0.74
CA ALA A 88 -1.23 5.67 -1.46
C ALA A 88 -0.93 5.91 -2.96
N GLY A 89 -1.00 4.83 -3.75
CA GLY A 89 -0.94 4.88 -5.21
C GLY A 89 0.26 4.18 -5.86
N GLY A 90 1.08 3.43 -5.11
CA GLY A 90 2.22 2.68 -5.68
C GLY A 90 3.31 3.55 -6.32
N GLN A 91 3.32 4.84 -5.99
CA GLN A 91 4.19 5.82 -6.65
C GLN A 91 5.65 5.70 -6.22
N GLY A 92 5.95 5.13 -5.03
CA GLY A 92 7.31 5.06 -4.47
C GLY A 92 8.29 4.38 -5.44
N MET A 93 7.96 3.16 -5.82
CA MET A 93 8.73 2.37 -6.78
C MET A 93 8.84 3.07 -8.14
N ASN A 94 7.74 3.61 -8.66
CA ASN A 94 7.74 4.28 -9.97
C ASN A 94 8.66 5.51 -9.98
N THR A 95 8.61 6.34 -8.94
CA THR A 95 9.49 7.51 -8.81
C THR A 95 10.95 7.11 -8.68
N GLY A 96 11.27 6.05 -7.91
CA GLY A 96 12.63 5.54 -7.76
C GLY A 96 13.20 4.95 -9.06
N VAL A 97 12.39 4.24 -9.85
CA VAL A 97 12.80 3.75 -11.17
C VAL A 97 13.12 4.93 -12.11
N GLY A 98 12.27 5.97 -12.11
CA GLY A 98 12.54 7.17 -12.90
C GLY A 98 13.78 7.96 -12.45
N ASP A 99 14.14 7.90 -11.16
CA ASP A 99 15.40 8.48 -10.69
C ASP A 99 16.60 7.70 -11.25
N ALA A 100 16.54 6.36 -11.19
CA ALA A 100 17.58 5.49 -11.69
C ALA A 100 17.77 5.65 -13.20
N GLU A 101 16.68 5.69 -13.97
CA GLU A 101 16.71 5.92 -15.42
C GLU A 101 17.37 7.27 -15.76
N ASN A 102 16.93 8.36 -15.10
CA ASN A 102 17.49 9.69 -15.33
C ASN A 102 18.99 9.77 -14.98
N LEU A 103 19.38 9.12 -13.88
CA LEU A 103 20.76 9.17 -13.40
C LEU A 103 21.71 8.27 -14.21
N ALA A 104 21.26 7.09 -14.64
CA ALA A 104 22.12 6.06 -15.24
C ALA A 104 22.89 6.57 -16.47
N TRP A 105 22.20 7.23 -17.40
CA TRP A 105 22.85 7.73 -18.62
C TRP A 105 23.78 8.92 -18.34
N LYS A 106 23.38 9.86 -17.46
CA LYS A 106 24.20 11.01 -17.07
C LYS A 106 25.48 10.57 -16.39
N LEU A 107 25.35 9.63 -15.46
CA LEU A 107 26.49 9.07 -14.72
C LEU A 107 27.43 8.32 -15.67
N SER A 108 26.88 7.55 -16.61
CA SER A 108 27.67 6.86 -17.63
C SER A 108 28.51 7.85 -18.46
N LEU A 109 27.90 8.91 -18.99
CA LEU A 109 28.63 9.90 -19.79
C LEU A 109 29.75 10.58 -19.00
N VAL A 110 29.50 10.95 -17.74
CA VAL A 110 30.51 11.59 -16.89
C VAL A 110 31.65 10.64 -16.53
N VAL A 111 31.35 9.39 -16.17
CA VAL A 111 32.38 8.39 -15.79
C VAL A 111 33.29 8.03 -16.97
N HIS A 112 32.74 7.98 -18.19
CA HIS A 112 33.51 7.71 -19.41
C HIS A 112 34.17 8.96 -20.01
N GLY A 113 34.02 10.14 -19.40
CA GLY A 113 34.62 11.39 -19.87
C GLY A 113 33.95 11.99 -21.11
N HIS A 114 32.73 11.56 -21.44
CA HIS A 114 31.95 12.09 -22.56
C HIS A 114 31.10 13.31 -22.19
N ALA A 115 30.99 13.65 -20.91
CA ALA A 115 30.29 14.84 -20.43
C ALA A 115 30.96 15.46 -19.20
N ASP A 116 30.74 16.77 -19.00
CA ASP A 116 31.21 17.49 -17.81
C ASP A 116 30.47 17.00 -16.54
N PRO A 117 31.16 16.89 -15.38
CA PRO A 117 30.52 16.55 -14.10
C PRO A 117 29.32 17.45 -13.70
N ALA A 118 29.20 18.65 -14.24
CA ALA A 118 28.05 19.53 -14.07
C ALA A 118 26.76 18.95 -14.67
N LEU A 119 26.84 18.01 -15.64
CA LEU A 119 25.68 17.29 -16.15
C LEU A 119 24.93 16.58 -15.02
N LEU A 120 25.64 16.06 -14.02
CA LEU A 120 25.02 15.40 -12.86
C LEU A 120 24.28 16.38 -11.92
N ASP A 121 24.48 17.69 -12.03
CA ASP A 121 23.70 18.67 -11.25
C ASP A 121 22.27 18.80 -11.81
N SER A 122 22.09 18.52 -13.10
CA SER A 122 20.76 18.47 -13.72
C SER A 122 19.87 17.37 -13.12
N TYR A 123 20.45 16.29 -12.58
CA TYR A 123 19.69 15.22 -11.94
C TYR A 123 18.85 15.73 -10.76
N GLU A 124 19.47 16.47 -9.82
CA GLU A 124 18.73 17.04 -8.70
C GLU A 124 17.70 18.07 -9.20
N ALA A 125 18.09 18.94 -10.12
CA ALA A 125 17.24 19.99 -10.65
C ALA A 125 15.97 19.46 -11.34
N GLU A 126 16.08 18.32 -12.03
CA GLU A 126 14.96 17.68 -12.73
C GLU A 126 14.11 16.81 -11.80
N ARG A 127 14.73 16.03 -10.91
CA ARG A 127 14.03 14.97 -10.14
C ARG A 127 13.43 15.47 -8.83
N ARG A 128 14.07 16.44 -8.17
CA ARG A 128 13.59 16.95 -6.88
C ARG A 128 12.22 17.65 -6.97
N PRO A 129 11.90 18.46 -8.01
CA PRO A 129 10.56 19.02 -8.17
C PRO A 129 9.48 17.95 -8.33
N ILE A 130 9.76 16.88 -9.08
CA ILE A 130 8.84 15.74 -9.28
C ILE A 130 8.57 15.06 -7.93
N ALA A 131 9.62 14.73 -7.17
CA ALA A 131 9.47 14.13 -5.85
C ALA A 131 8.69 15.04 -4.88
N THR A 132 8.89 16.36 -4.98
CA THR A 132 8.17 17.37 -4.18
C THR A 132 6.68 17.42 -4.54
N GLU A 133 6.35 17.38 -5.82
CA GLU A 133 4.97 17.41 -6.29
C GLU A 133 4.23 16.11 -5.95
N VAL A 134 4.89 14.95 -6.09
CA VAL A 134 4.36 13.66 -5.63
C VAL A 134 4.10 13.70 -4.12
N LEU A 135 5.02 14.27 -3.33
CA LEU A 135 4.79 14.49 -1.91
C LEU A 135 3.58 15.39 -1.65
N ARG A 136 3.40 16.49 -2.36
CA ARG A 136 2.24 17.40 -2.19
C ARG A 136 0.93 16.71 -2.54
N SER A 137 0.81 16.17 -3.75
CA SER A 137 -0.40 15.53 -4.29
C SER A 137 -0.83 14.30 -3.50
N THR A 138 0.11 13.46 -3.07
CA THR A 138 -0.19 12.24 -2.29
C THR A 138 -0.75 12.58 -0.90
N SER A 139 -0.50 13.79 -0.37
CA SER A 139 -1.08 14.24 0.92
C SER A 139 -2.60 14.22 0.91
N ALA A 140 -3.21 14.86 -0.09
CA ALA A 140 -4.64 15.09 -0.13
C ALA A 140 -5.41 13.77 -0.33
N LEU A 141 -4.92 12.92 -1.23
CA LEU A 141 -5.52 11.61 -1.49
C LEU A 141 -5.32 10.65 -0.31
N THR A 142 -4.12 10.59 0.28
CA THR A 142 -3.88 9.75 1.47
C THR A 142 -4.73 10.21 2.65
N GLU A 143 -4.83 11.52 2.91
CA GLU A 143 -5.60 12.04 4.04
C GLU A 143 -7.10 11.76 3.88
N MET A 144 -7.61 11.87 2.65
CA MET A 144 -8.98 11.53 2.28
C MET A 144 -9.27 10.01 2.33
N VAL A 145 -8.30 9.16 1.96
CA VAL A 145 -8.44 7.68 1.88
C VAL A 145 -8.07 6.95 3.17
N LEU A 146 -7.20 7.51 4.01
CA LEU A 146 -6.86 6.95 5.33
C LEU A 146 -7.64 7.60 6.48
N GLY A 147 -8.18 8.80 6.31
CA GLY A 147 -9.16 9.38 7.24
C GLY A 147 -8.55 9.73 8.59
N TYR A 148 -7.37 10.36 8.56
CA TYR A 148 -6.58 10.67 9.75
C TYR A 148 -7.36 11.53 10.77
N THR A 149 -8.32 12.34 10.33
CA THR A 149 -9.22 13.11 11.21
C THR A 149 -10.63 12.51 11.28
N ARG A 150 -11.34 12.66 12.42
CA ARG A 150 -12.74 12.21 12.57
C ARG A 150 -13.66 12.84 11.51
N LEU A 151 -13.36 14.08 11.12
CA LEU A 151 -14.03 14.81 10.05
C LEU A 151 -13.76 14.21 8.65
N ALA A 152 -12.53 13.81 8.33
CA ALA A 152 -12.23 13.15 7.05
C ALA A 152 -12.91 11.77 6.94
N ARG A 153 -13.02 11.03 8.06
CA ARG A 153 -13.83 9.80 8.14
C ARG A 153 -15.30 10.08 7.89
N ALA A 154 -15.87 11.06 8.58
CA ALA A 154 -17.26 11.47 8.38
C ALA A 154 -17.53 11.92 6.94
N LEU A 155 -16.65 12.72 6.32
CA LEU A 155 -16.81 13.15 4.94
C LEU A 155 -16.71 12.00 3.94
N ARG A 156 -15.78 11.05 4.12
CA ARG A 156 -15.74 9.82 3.30
C ARG A 156 -17.05 9.04 3.42
N ASP A 157 -17.49 8.78 4.65
CA ASP A 157 -18.63 7.91 4.93
C ASP A 157 -19.96 8.58 4.53
N HIS A 158 -20.05 9.91 4.58
CA HIS A 158 -21.30 10.65 4.31
C HIS A 158 -21.40 11.25 2.91
N VAL A 159 -20.28 11.54 2.24
CA VAL A 159 -20.27 12.21 0.92
C VAL A 159 -19.82 11.26 -0.19
N PHE A 160 -18.73 10.51 0.01
CA PHE A 160 -18.20 9.65 -1.06
C PHE A 160 -19.05 8.38 -1.26
N VAL A 161 -19.43 7.70 -0.17
CA VAL A 161 -20.30 6.50 -0.20
C VAL A 161 -21.76 6.84 -0.56
N ARG A 162 -22.20 8.08 -0.32
CA ARG A 162 -23.58 8.51 -0.58
C ARG A 162 -23.80 9.09 -1.98
N SER A 163 -22.77 9.71 -2.58
CA SER A 163 -22.84 10.28 -3.93
C SER A 163 -22.59 9.25 -5.03
N HIS A 164 -21.70 8.28 -4.78
CA HIS A 164 -21.52 7.10 -5.62
C HIS A 164 -22.31 5.99 -4.95
N GLY A 165 -23.58 5.89 -5.34
CA GLY A 165 -24.62 5.14 -4.65
C GLY A 165 -24.17 3.81 -4.06
N GLN A 166 -24.77 3.45 -2.92
CA GLN A 166 -24.61 2.12 -2.34
C GLN A 166 -24.72 1.08 -3.46
N PRO A 167 -23.76 0.15 -3.62
CA PRO A 167 -24.05 -1.03 -4.40
C PRO A 167 -25.30 -1.64 -3.76
N SER A 168 -26.37 -1.79 -4.53
CA SER A 168 -27.58 -2.43 -4.06
C SER A 168 -27.20 -3.76 -3.37
N PRO A 169 -27.93 -4.21 -2.34
CA PRO A 169 -27.59 -5.44 -1.63
C PRO A 169 -27.36 -6.65 -2.57
N THR A 170 -27.98 -6.63 -3.76
CA THR A 170 -27.82 -7.60 -4.84
C THR A 170 -26.48 -7.57 -5.59
N ALA A 171 -25.79 -6.42 -5.64
CA ALA A 171 -24.47 -6.31 -6.29
C ALA A 171 -23.33 -6.78 -5.39
N LEU A 172 -23.47 -6.64 -4.07
CA LEU A 172 -22.54 -7.21 -3.08
C LEU A 172 -22.68 -8.73 -2.95
N ASP A 173 -23.90 -9.27 -3.11
CA ASP A 173 -24.10 -10.72 -3.22
C ASP A 173 -23.46 -11.28 -4.49
N THR A 174 -23.51 -10.59 -5.63
CA THR A 174 -22.89 -11.16 -6.84
C THR A 174 -21.35 -11.19 -6.76
N TRP A 175 -20.72 -10.24 -6.05
CA TRP A 175 -19.27 -10.22 -5.84
C TRP A 175 -18.78 -11.10 -4.68
N LEU A 176 -19.53 -11.21 -3.58
CA LEU A 176 -19.18 -12.09 -2.45
C LEU A 176 -19.65 -13.53 -2.66
N THR A 177 -20.84 -13.76 -3.23
CA THR A 177 -21.39 -15.11 -3.45
C THR A 177 -20.75 -15.81 -4.66
N GLY A 178 -20.30 -15.07 -5.69
CA GLY A 178 -19.61 -15.64 -6.85
C GLY A 178 -18.22 -16.21 -6.53
N ILE A 179 -17.50 -15.60 -5.58
CA ILE A 179 -16.18 -16.06 -5.14
C ILE A 179 -16.30 -17.15 -4.06
N LEU A 180 -17.35 -17.10 -3.22
CA LEU A 180 -17.52 -18.06 -2.11
C LEU A 180 -18.24 -19.36 -2.52
N ARG A 181 -19.04 -19.41 -3.60
CA ARG A 181 -19.71 -20.66 -4.02
C ARG A 181 -18.85 -21.61 -4.86
N HIS A 182 -17.81 -21.14 -5.55
CA HIS A 182 -16.99 -22.02 -6.38
C HIS A 182 -15.76 -22.62 -5.67
N GLY A 183 -15.41 -22.15 -4.47
CA GLY A 183 -14.30 -22.72 -3.67
C GLY A 183 -14.72 -23.79 -2.66
N CYS A 184 -16.02 -23.94 -2.37
CA CYS A 184 -16.52 -24.79 -1.27
C CYS A 184 -17.31 -26.03 -1.75
N LEU A 185 -17.35 -26.31 -3.05
CA LEU A 185 -18.14 -27.42 -3.64
C LEU A 185 -17.32 -28.59 -4.21
N GLN A 186 -16.15 -28.88 -3.65
CA GLN A 186 -15.50 -30.18 -3.86
C GLN A 186 -14.88 -30.71 -2.56
N GLY A 187 -15.69 -31.43 -1.77
CA GLY A 187 -15.21 -32.33 -0.71
C GLY A 187 -15.97 -32.28 0.61
N GLN A 188 -17.20 -32.83 0.62
CA GLN A 188 -17.81 -33.71 1.65
C GLN A 188 -17.25 -33.62 3.09
N THR A 189 -17.99 -33.47 4.20
CA THR A 189 -19.39 -33.74 4.58
C THR A 189 -19.64 -33.07 5.94
N CYS A 190 -20.69 -32.25 6.08
CA CYS A 190 -21.29 -31.99 7.39
C CYS A 190 -22.69 -32.58 7.37
N ALA A 191 -22.81 -33.77 7.94
CA ALA A 191 -24.08 -34.40 8.26
C ALA A 191 -24.60 -33.89 9.61
N ALA A 192 -25.93 -33.93 9.72
CA ALA A 192 -26.77 -33.83 10.91
C ALA A 192 -27.16 -32.42 11.41
N VAL A 193 -28.36 -32.01 10.98
CA VAL A 193 -29.31 -31.16 11.69
C VAL A 193 -30.40 -32.06 12.29
N GLY A 194 -30.86 -31.73 13.51
CA GLY A 194 -32.11 -32.18 14.12
C GLY A 194 -31.98 -33.49 14.91
N SER A 195 -32.39 -33.60 16.17
CA SER A 195 -33.42 -32.90 16.95
C SER A 195 -33.16 -33.06 18.44
#